data_AF-G6F383-F1
#
_entry.id   AF-G6F383-F1
#
_cell.length_a   1.000
_cell.length_b   1.000
_cell.length_c   1.000
_cell.angle_alpha   90.00
_cell.angle_beta   90.00
_cell.angle_gamma   90.00
#
_symmetry.space_group_name_H-M   'P 1'
#
loop_
_entity.id
_entity.type
_entity.pdbx_description
1 polymer ?
#
loop_
_entity_poly.entity_id
_entity_poly.type
_entity_poly.pdbx_seq_one_letter_code
_entity_poly.pdbx_strand_id
1 'polypeptide(L)'
;MVQLKYRRMRILDDAFCMHGGYVLDFSNRTFFEYFQDEFNINIYDNKYAINGGSKAKHLRAFIELEPSSIVLKVLKSLWDYRIKHFSCNETIEEKEDIEKRFLRLLEEIEGQSDVIQADGVDSFIQDQTLEELVQSIKQYIDNNKPHVAMDRLHTYCMKKFAYLISQKDSTVCVESDPLHSRVGKYIKLLKNEKKLTTTSEAIIKSSISIFDNLNDIRNNQSLAHDNNLLDYYEAKFIFNSINLILRFIRDIEKEQFEKSSV
;
A
#
# COMPACT_ATOMS: atom_id res chain seq x y z
N MET A 1 -10.14 10.72 1.13
CA MET A 1 -9.97 12.16 1.44
C MET A 1 -9.96 12.31 2.94
N VAL A 2 -9.00 13.06 3.49
CA VAL A 2 -8.87 13.23 4.94
C VAL A 2 -9.72 14.43 5.37
N GLN A 3 -10.92 14.19 5.90
CA GLN A 3 -11.70 15.27 6.50
C GLN A 3 -11.18 15.58 7.92
N LEU A 4 -10.17 16.44 8.01
CA LEU A 4 -9.66 16.94 9.28
C LEU A 4 -10.61 17.99 9.85
N LYS A 5 -11.30 17.66 10.95
CA LYS A 5 -12.02 18.66 11.77
C LYS A 5 -11.04 19.78 12.20
N TYR A 6 -11.53 21.01 12.34
CA TYR A 6 -10.75 22.22 12.73
C TYR A 6 -9.72 21.99 13.86
N ARG A 7 -10.04 21.15 14.85
CA ARG A 7 -9.14 20.82 15.97
C ARG A 7 -7.85 20.10 15.53
N ARG A 8 -7.93 19.25 14.49
CA ARG A 8 -6.77 18.52 13.95
C ARG A 8 -5.89 19.43 13.08
N MET A 9 -6.52 20.36 12.36
CA MET A 9 -5.78 21.34 11.56
C MET A 9 -4.88 22.22 12.42
N ARG A 10 -5.32 22.58 13.65
CA ARG A 10 -4.48 23.30 14.60
C ARG A 10 -3.22 22.54 15.02
N ILE A 11 -3.30 21.21 15.12
CA ILE A 11 -2.11 20.39 15.42
C ILE A 11 -1.09 20.52 14.29
N LEU A 12 -1.55 20.56 13.04
CA LEU A 12 -0.67 20.81 11.89
C LEU A 12 -0.15 22.24 11.85
N ASP A 13 -0.98 23.21 12.25
CA ASP A 13 -0.58 24.62 12.35
C ASP A 13 0.55 24.80 13.38
N ASP A 14 0.46 24.11 14.52
CA ASP A 14 1.54 24.04 15.50
C ASP A 14 2.73 23.25 14.95
N ALA A 15 2.48 22.12 14.26
CA ALA A 15 3.52 21.23 13.76
C ALA A 15 4.41 21.89 12.69
N PHE A 16 3.86 22.78 11.86
CA PHE A 16 4.59 23.42 10.75
C PHE A 16 4.55 24.95 10.79
N CYS A 17 4.11 25.50 11.91
CA CYS A 17 4.23 26.92 12.26
C CYS A 17 3.46 27.81 11.27
N MET A 18 2.23 27.37 10.99
CA MET A 18 1.37 27.91 9.94
C MET A 18 0.46 29.05 10.38
N HIS A 19 0.57 29.51 11.63
CA HIS A 19 -0.28 30.55 12.23
C HIS A 19 -0.24 31.89 11.47
N GLY A 20 0.88 32.20 10.81
CA GLY A 20 1.04 33.41 9.97
C GLY A 20 0.81 33.21 8.47
N GLY A 21 0.35 32.03 8.05
CA GLY A 21 0.24 31.67 6.62
C GLY A 21 1.53 31.14 5.99
N TYR A 22 2.60 31.02 6.78
CA TYR A 22 3.87 30.39 6.42
C TYR A 22 3.79 28.87 6.60
N VAL A 23 4.83 28.17 6.14
CA VAL A 23 5.04 26.74 6.42
C VAL A 23 6.54 26.60 6.64
N LEU A 24 6.95 26.34 7.89
CA LEU A 24 8.35 26.29 8.30
C LEU A 24 9.13 27.53 7.81
N ASP A 25 10.36 27.38 7.34
CA ASP A 25 11.19 28.44 6.75
C ASP A 25 11.06 28.57 5.22
N PHE A 26 10.11 27.87 4.60
CA PHE A 26 10.02 27.87 3.14
C PHE A 26 9.58 29.23 2.57
N SER A 27 10.29 29.69 1.55
CA SER A 27 9.81 30.71 0.61
C SER A 27 8.77 30.11 -0.33
N ASN A 28 8.04 30.93 -1.09
CA ASN A 28 7.09 30.36 -2.05
C ASN A 28 7.78 29.51 -3.12
N ARG A 29 8.96 29.94 -3.57
CA ARG A 29 9.80 29.22 -4.53
C ARG A 29 10.29 27.89 -3.97
N THR A 30 10.92 27.91 -2.80
CA THR A 30 11.48 26.68 -2.21
C THR A 30 10.40 25.69 -1.76
N PHE A 31 9.20 26.17 -1.39
CA PHE A 31 8.06 25.29 -1.13
C PHE A 31 7.56 24.60 -2.40
N PHE A 32 7.52 25.31 -3.54
CA PHE A 32 7.19 24.71 -4.83
C PHE A 32 8.23 23.66 -5.22
N GLU A 33 9.52 24.02 -5.19
CA GLU A 33 10.64 23.14 -5.52
C GLU A 33 10.59 21.86 -4.67
N TYR A 34 10.41 21.99 -3.35
CA TYR A 34 10.29 20.85 -2.43
C TYR A 34 9.15 19.89 -2.81
N PHE A 35 7.96 20.41 -3.10
CA PHE A 35 6.82 19.55 -3.48
C PHE A 35 6.98 18.90 -4.85
N GLN A 36 7.58 19.64 -5.79
CA GLN A 36 7.80 19.17 -7.14
C GLN A 36 8.87 18.08 -7.17
N ASP A 37 9.99 18.25 -6.44
CA ASP A 37 11.11 17.31 -6.45
C ASP A 37 10.80 16.04 -5.65
N GLU A 38 10.22 16.17 -4.45
CA GLU A 38 9.98 15.03 -3.55
C GLU A 38 8.71 14.23 -3.89
N PHE A 39 7.70 14.89 -4.46
CA PHE A 39 6.39 14.27 -4.67
C PHE A 39 5.85 14.40 -6.10
N ASN A 40 6.51 15.17 -6.97
CA ASN A 40 6.00 15.51 -8.31
C ASN A 40 4.61 16.17 -8.26
N ILE A 41 4.44 17.11 -7.31
CA ILE A 41 3.17 17.81 -7.07
C ILE A 41 3.37 19.32 -7.20
N ASN A 42 2.57 19.96 -8.06
CA ASN A 42 2.46 21.41 -8.07
C ASN A 42 1.53 21.87 -6.94
N ILE A 43 2.09 22.25 -5.79
CA ILE A 43 1.32 22.68 -4.61
C ILE A 43 0.57 24.02 -4.82
N TYR A 44 0.92 24.79 -5.85
CA TYR A 44 0.24 26.04 -6.22
C TYR A 44 -0.74 25.89 -7.38
N ASP A 45 -1.12 24.66 -7.72
CA ASP A 45 -2.21 24.41 -8.65
C ASP A 45 -3.51 25.08 -8.14
N ASN A 46 -4.32 25.58 -9.07
CA ASN A 46 -5.61 26.21 -8.79
C ASN A 46 -6.53 25.31 -7.95
N LYS A 47 -6.42 23.98 -8.06
CA LYS A 47 -7.19 23.06 -7.21
C LYS A 47 -6.92 23.23 -5.70
N TYR A 48 -5.75 23.73 -5.31
CA TYR A 48 -5.39 23.97 -3.90
C TYR A 48 -5.59 25.43 -3.46
N ALA A 49 -5.99 26.33 -4.37
CA ALA A 49 -6.16 27.76 -4.07
C ALA A 49 -7.54 28.12 -3.47
N ILE A 50 -8.35 27.12 -3.07
CA ILE A 50 -9.75 27.27 -2.66
C ILE A 50 -9.93 28.25 -1.49
N ASN A 51 -8.98 28.27 -0.55
CA ASN A 51 -9.06 29.07 0.67
C ASN A 51 -8.18 30.33 0.63
N GLY A 52 -7.56 30.64 -0.52
CA GLY A 52 -6.68 31.80 -0.76
C GLY A 52 -5.21 31.45 -0.99
N GLY A 53 -4.37 32.48 -1.18
CA GLY A 53 -3.05 32.34 -1.81
C GLY A 53 -1.84 32.02 -0.91
N SER A 54 -2.00 31.84 0.41
CA SER A 54 -0.82 31.58 1.28
C SER A 54 -0.37 30.12 1.22
N LYS A 55 0.90 29.85 1.53
CA LYS A 55 1.45 28.47 1.58
C LYS A 55 0.65 27.56 2.49
N ALA A 56 0.35 28.04 3.70
CA ALA A 56 -0.45 27.30 4.65
C ALA A 56 -1.84 26.96 4.07
N LYS A 57 -2.48 27.90 3.35
CA LYS A 57 -3.79 27.66 2.75
C LYS A 57 -3.74 26.60 1.65
N HIS A 58 -2.71 26.62 0.81
CA HIS A 58 -2.47 25.56 -0.18
C HIS A 58 -2.21 24.21 0.48
N LEU A 59 -1.38 24.16 1.52
CA LEU A 59 -1.10 22.90 2.25
C LEU A 59 -2.37 22.35 2.91
N ARG A 60 -3.21 23.18 3.52
CA ARG A 60 -4.49 22.74 4.10
C ARG A 60 -5.44 22.19 3.03
N ALA A 61 -5.56 22.88 1.89
CA ALA A 61 -6.39 22.40 0.78
C ALA A 61 -5.86 21.09 0.19
N PHE A 62 -4.54 20.94 0.06
CA PHE A 62 -3.90 19.69 -0.34
C PHE A 62 -4.29 18.54 0.57
N ILE A 63 -4.22 18.74 1.90
CA ILE A 63 -4.57 17.72 2.90
C ILE A 63 -6.03 17.29 2.81
N GLU A 64 -6.94 18.22 2.53
CA GLU A 64 -8.37 17.94 2.41
C GLU A 64 -8.73 17.21 1.11
N LEU A 65 -8.06 17.54 0.01
CA LEU A 65 -8.40 17.04 -1.32
C LEU A 65 -7.70 15.72 -1.69
N GLU A 66 -6.48 15.52 -1.21
CA GLU A 66 -5.66 14.40 -1.66
C GLU A 66 -5.92 13.10 -0.85
N PRO A 67 -5.55 11.93 -1.41
CA PRO A 67 -5.62 10.66 -0.68
C PRO A 67 -4.75 10.67 0.59
N SER A 68 -5.22 9.98 1.64
CA SER A 68 -4.51 9.92 2.92
C SER A 68 -3.06 9.44 2.80
N SER A 69 -2.76 8.54 1.86
CA SER A 69 -1.43 8.01 1.61
C SER A 69 -0.41 9.07 1.20
N ILE A 70 -0.74 9.93 0.21
CA ILE A 70 0.15 10.99 -0.22
C ILE A 70 0.23 12.11 0.82
N VAL A 71 -0.88 12.39 1.50
CA VAL A 71 -0.93 13.33 2.62
C VAL A 71 0.02 12.88 3.74
N LEU A 72 -0.05 11.62 4.16
CA LEU A 72 0.85 11.05 5.17
C LEU A 72 2.31 11.14 4.76
N LYS A 73 2.63 10.83 3.49
CA LYS A 73 3.99 10.92 2.97
C LYS A 73 4.55 12.35 3.05
N VAL A 74 3.76 13.34 2.63
CA VAL A 74 4.12 14.76 2.71
C VAL A 74 4.29 15.21 4.17
N LEU A 75 3.34 14.87 5.04
CA LEU A 75 3.37 15.26 6.45
C LEU A 75 4.60 14.70 7.17
N LYS A 76 4.95 13.43 6.94
CA LYS A 76 6.16 12.82 7.49
C LYS A 76 7.43 13.49 6.97
N SER A 77 7.51 13.76 5.67
CA SER A 77 8.67 14.41 5.08
C SER A 77 8.89 15.84 5.59
N LEU A 78 7.81 16.62 5.73
CA LEU A 78 7.87 17.96 6.33
C LEU A 78 8.27 17.91 7.81
N TRP A 79 7.84 16.87 8.54
CA TRP A 79 8.22 16.66 9.94
C TRP A 79 9.71 16.33 10.06
N ASP A 80 10.23 15.45 9.20
CA ASP A 80 11.66 15.15 9.13
C ASP A 80 12.48 16.39 8.81
N TYR A 81 12.01 17.21 7.87
CA TYR A 81 12.65 18.49 7.56
C TYR A 81 12.67 19.40 8.78
N ARG A 82 11.55 19.55 9.50
CA ARG A 82 11.48 20.33 10.74
C ARG A 82 12.52 19.85 11.74
N ILE A 83 12.54 18.55 12.08
CA ILE A 83 13.46 18.00 13.08
C ILE A 83 14.93 18.32 12.74
N LYS A 84 15.28 18.26 11.45
CA LYS A 84 16.67 18.43 10.98
C LYS A 84 17.10 19.88 10.79
N HIS A 85 16.18 20.76 10.39
CA HIS A 85 16.54 22.06 9.81
C HIS A 85 15.83 23.26 10.46
N PHE A 86 14.74 23.07 11.21
CA PHE A 86 13.93 24.18 11.67
C PHE A 86 13.32 24.02 13.07
N SER A 87 13.37 25.07 13.87
CA SER A 87 12.68 25.15 15.15
C SER A 87 11.80 26.39 15.18
N CYS A 88 10.58 26.28 15.72
CA CYS A 88 9.60 27.36 15.69
C CYS A 88 9.65 28.27 16.93
N ASN A 89 10.84 28.40 17.53
CA ASN A 89 11.06 29.12 18.79
C ASN A 89 10.23 28.59 19.97
N GLU A 90 9.96 27.28 19.97
CA GLU A 90 9.28 26.60 21.08
C GLU A 90 10.28 26.19 22.17
N THR A 91 9.79 26.07 23.40
CA THR A 91 10.54 25.42 24.48
C THR A 91 10.68 23.92 24.23
N ILE A 92 11.59 23.26 24.95
CA ILE A 92 11.79 21.80 24.85
C ILE A 92 10.49 21.06 25.18
N GLU A 93 9.78 21.47 26.23
CA GLU A 93 8.52 20.85 26.67
C GLU A 93 7.41 21.00 25.62
N GLU A 94 7.27 22.19 25.01
CA GLU A 94 6.31 22.43 23.94
C GLU A 94 6.61 21.61 22.69
N LYS A 95 7.91 21.48 22.33
CA LYS A 95 8.34 20.67 21.20
C LYS A 95 7.96 19.20 21.39
N GLU A 96 8.20 18.64 22.58
CA GLU A 96 7.81 17.26 22.91
C GLU A 96 6.29 17.05 22.87
N ASP A 97 5.50 18.00 23.37
CA ASP A 97 4.04 17.93 23.31
C ASP A 97 3.51 17.98 21.86
N ILE A 98 4.07 18.87 21.04
CA ILE A 98 3.69 18.99 19.63
C ILE A 98 4.06 17.72 18.87
N GLU A 99 5.24 17.15 19.11
CA GLU A 99 5.65 15.87 18.54
C GLU A 99 4.65 14.76 18.91
N LYS A 100 4.31 14.61 20.19
CA LYS A 100 3.33 13.59 20.63
C LYS A 100 1.97 13.78 19.98
N ARG A 101 1.46 15.02 19.91
CA ARG A 101 0.18 15.33 19.25
C ARG A 101 0.23 15.07 17.75
N PHE A 102 1.33 15.40 17.09
CA PHE A 102 1.53 15.19 15.66
C PHE A 102 1.63 13.71 15.32
N LEU A 103 2.42 12.93 16.05
CA LEU A 103 2.55 11.48 15.85
C LEU A 103 1.20 10.78 16.05
N ARG A 104 0.44 11.12 17.10
CA ARG A 104 -0.92 10.59 17.28
C ARG A 104 -1.84 10.96 16.11
N LEU A 105 -1.72 12.18 15.56
CA LEU A 105 -2.49 12.57 14.39
C LEU A 105 -2.09 11.77 13.14
N LEU A 106 -0.80 11.48 12.96
CA LEU A 106 -0.34 10.59 11.88
C LEU A 106 -0.92 9.19 12.07
N GLU A 107 -0.87 8.62 13.27
CA GLU A 107 -1.49 7.31 13.57
C GLU A 107 -3.01 7.32 13.34
N GLU A 108 -3.71 8.41 13.67
CA GLU A 108 -5.14 8.56 13.37
C GLU A 108 -5.42 8.61 11.87
N ILE A 109 -4.63 9.36 11.11
CA ILE A 109 -4.76 9.44 9.64
C ILE A 109 -4.37 8.11 9.02
N GLU A 110 -3.37 7.41 9.57
CA GLU A 110 -2.95 6.05 9.18
C GLU A 110 -4.04 5.02 9.47
N GLY A 111 -4.62 5.04 10.67
CA GLY A 111 -5.70 4.13 11.07
C GLY A 111 -7.04 4.42 10.38
N GLN A 112 -7.27 5.65 9.92
CA GLN A 112 -8.37 6.00 9.02
C GLN A 112 -8.03 5.78 7.54
N SER A 113 -6.75 5.65 7.22
CA SER A 113 -6.33 5.28 5.89
C SER A 113 -6.38 3.77 5.78
N ASP A 114 -7.15 3.30 4.82
CA ASP A 114 -7.04 1.94 4.31
C ASP A 114 -5.64 1.75 3.66
N VAL A 115 -4.55 1.77 4.44
CA VAL A 115 -3.20 1.49 3.95
C VAL A 115 -3.21 0.05 3.50
N ILE A 116 -3.03 -0.14 2.20
CA ILE A 116 -2.87 -1.47 1.64
C ILE A 116 -1.52 -1.98 2.12
N GLN A 117 -1.49 -3.14 2.76
CA GLN A 117 -0.26 -3.83 3.11
C GLN A 117 -0.05 -4.99 2.14
N ALA A 118 1.19 -5.17 1.67
CA ALA A 118 1.58 -6.28 0.79
C ALA A 118 2.24 -7.41 1.59
N ASP A 119 1.76 -7.66 2.81
CA ASP A 119 2.37 -8.60 3.76
C ASP A 119 2.03 -10.06 3.49
N GLY A 120 1.17 -10.38 2.52
CA GLY A 120 1.01 -11.72 1.94
C GLY A 120 1.98 -12.00 0.78
N VAL A 121 2.73 -11.00 0.34
CA VAL A 121 3.66 -11.07 -0.79
C VAL A 121 5.10 -11.10 -0.26
N ASP A 122 5.72 -12.27 -0.30
CA ASP A 122 7.09 -12.49 0.21
C ASP A 122 7.86 -13.43 -0.72
N SER A 123 9.19 -13.30 -0.73
CA SER A 123 10.06 -14.27 -1.42
C SER A 123 9.97 -15.63 -0.73
N PHE A 124 9.88 -16.69 -1.51
CA PHE A 124 9.73 -18.07 -1.03
C PHE A 124 10.81 -19.03 -1.56
N ILE A 125 11.67 -18.53 -2.43
CA ILE A 125 12.88 -19.18 -2.95
C ILE A 125 13.93 -18.08 -3.17
N GLN A 126 15.21 -18.46 -3.17
CA GLN A 126 16.29 -17.57 -3.61
C GLN A 126 16.27 -17.50 -5.14
N ASP A 127 15.65 -16.45 -5.66
CA ASP A 127 15.55 -16.15 -7.10
C ASP A 127 15.55 -14.64 -7.27
N GLN A 128 16.58 -14.08 -7.90
CA GLN A 128 16.71 -12.63 -8.11
C GLN A 128 15.47 -12.05 -8.81
N THR A 129 14.91 -12.78 -9.78
CA THR A 129 13.72 -12.33 -10.52
C THR A 129 12.48 -12.26 -9.62
N LEU A 130 12.33 -13.18 -8.66
CA LEU A 130 11.26 -13.16 -7.67
C LEU A 130 11.44 -12.03 -6.67
N GLU A 131 12.66 -11.80 -6.20
CA GLU A 131 12.97 -10.72 -5.26
C GLU A 131 12.65 -9.34 -5.86
N GLU A 132 13.07 -9.09 -7.09
CA GLU A 132 12.72 -7.88 -7.86
C GLU A 132 11.20 -7.73 -8.04
N LEU A 133 10.51 -8.83 -8.34
CA LEU A 133 9.06 -8.83 -8.48
C LEU A 133 8.36 -8.46 -7.16
N VAL A 134 8.76 -9.07 -6.05
CA VAL A 134 8.21 -8.79 -4.71
C VAL A 134 8.48 -7.34 -4.32
N GLN A 135 9.71 -6.85 -4.52
CA GLN A 135 10.07 -5.46 -4.21
C GLN A 135 9.26 -4.47 -5.03
N SER A 136 9.08 -4.73 -6.33
CA SER A 136 8.27 -3.86 -7.19
C SER A 136 6.81 -3.79 -6.74
N ILE A 137 6.19 -4.92 -6.38
CA ILE A 137 4.83 -4.95 -5.82
C ILE A 137 4.77 -4.10 -4.53
N LYS A 138 5.68 -4.35 -3.58
CA LYS A 138 5.74 -3.60 -2.32
C LYS A 138 5.86 -2.09 -2.58
N GLN A 139 6.75 -1.68 -3.49
CA GLN A 139 6.92 -0.28 -3.86
C GLN A 139 5.63 0.36 -4.42
N TYR A 140 4.88 -0.33 -5.29
CA TYR A 140 3.61 0.24 -5.80
C TYR A 140 2.56 0.36 -4.71
N ILE A 141 2.50 -0.62 -3.81
CA ILE A 141 1.55 -0.62 -2.70
C ILE A 141 1.90 0.47 -1.67
N ASP A 142 3.17 0.63 -1.34
CA ASP A 142 3.68 1.69 -0.45
C ASP A 142 3.41 3.09 -1.04
N ASN A 143 3.48 3.21 -2.38
CA ASN A 143 3.10 4.42 -3.09
C ASN A 143 1.58 4.53 -3.38
N ASN A 144 0.77 3.65 -2.81
CA ASN A 144 -0.70 3.62 -2.93
C ASN A 144 -1.20 3.55 -4.38
N LYS A 145 -0.56 2.72 -5.21
CA LYS A 145 -0.92 2.48 -6.61
C LYS A 145 -1.23 0.99 -6.87
N PRO A 146 -2.28 0.42 -6.24
CA PRO A 146 -2.65 -0.99 -6.42
C PRO A 146 -3.01 -1.34 -7.86
N HIS A 147 -3.63 -0.42 -8.61
CA HIS A 147 -3.99 -0.60 -10.02
C HIS A 147 -2.77 -0.84 -10.93
N VAL A 148 -1.60 -0.31 -10.57
CA VAL A 148 -0.33 -0.52 -11.29
C VAL A 148 0.34 -1.85 -10.94
N ALA A 149 -0.02 -2.45 -9.80
CA ALA A 149 0.59 -3.67 -9.30
C ALA A 149 -0.11 -4.95 -9.79
N MET A 150 -1.23 -4.85 -10.51
CA MET A 150 -2.11 -5.99 -10.80
C MET A 150 -1.45 -7.08 -11.68
N ASP A 151 -0.70 -6.69 -12.71
CA ASP A 151 0.05 -7.61 -13.57
C ASP A 151 1.18 -8.32 -12.82
N ARG A 152 1.85 -7.58 -11.93
CA ARG A 152 2.91 -8.11 -11.07
C ARG A 152 2.36 -9.05 -10.02
N LEU A 153 1.23 -8.71 -9.41
CA LEU A 153 0.53 -9.57 -8.47
C LEU A 153 0.11 -10.88 -9.14
N HIS A 154 -0.45 -10.81 -10.35
CA HIS A 154 -0.76 -11.99 -11.14
C HIS A 154 0.48 -12.87 -11.37
N THR A 155 1.58 -12.28 -11.83
CA THR A 155 2.85 -12.97 -12.07
C THR A 155 3.39 -13.61 -10.78
N TYR A 156 3.29 -12.91 -9.65
CA TYR A 156 3.69 -13.43 -8.36
C TYR A 156 2.83 -14.65 -7.95
N CYS A 157 1.51 -14.57 -8.09
CA CYS A 157 0.61 -15.68 -7.80
C CYS A 157 0.91 -16.89 -8.70
N MET A 158 1.19 -16.67 -9.99
CA MET A 158 1.60 -17.72 -10.92
C MET A 158 2.84 -18.46 -10.43
N LYS A 159 3.90 -17.73 -10.03
CA LYS A 159 5.12 -18.32 -9.46
C LYS A 159 4.83 -19.02 -8.13
N LYS A 160 4.07 -18.38 -7.23
CA LYS A 160 3.78 -18.88 -5.88
C LYS A 160 3.04 -20.21 -5.91
N PHE A 161 1.95 -20.32 -6.67
CA PHE A 161 1.18 -21.57 -6.72
C PHE A 161 1.93 -22.68 -7.45
N ALA A 162 2.74 -22.37 -8.47
CA ALA A 162 3.60 -23.39 -9.08
C ALA A 162 4.60 -23.96 -8.07
N TYR A 163 5.25 -23.10 -7.29
CA TYR A 163 6.15 -23.53 -6.20
C TYR A 163 5.44 -24.37 -5.15
N LEU A 164 4.27 -23.93 -4.66
CA LEU A 164 3.53 -24.68 -3.64
C LEU A 164 3.09 -26.07 -4.12
N ILE A 165 2.74 -26.20 -5.41
CA ILE A 165 2.43 -27.51 -6.00
C ILE A 165 3.70 -28.35 -6.12
N SER A 166 4.82 -27.80 -6.60
CA SER A 166 6.06 -28.57 -6.77
C SER A 166 6.64 -29.11 -5.46
N GLN A 167 6.39 -28.42 -4.34
CA GLN A 167 6.79 -28.91 -3.01
C GLN A 167 5.97 -30.11 -2.52
N LYS A 168 4.81 -30.37 -3.12
CA LYS A 168 3.90 -31.45 -2.72
C LYS A 168 3.85 -32.58 -3.77
N ASP A 169 3.76 -32.21 -5.04
CA ASP A 169 3.73 -33.12 -6.19
C ASP A 169 4.17 -32.40 -7.48
N SER A 170 5.42 -32.62 -7.87
CA SER A 170 6.03 -32.03 -9.07
C SER A 170 5.42 -32.47 -10.38
N THR A 171 4.56 -33.50 -10.40
CA THR A 171 3.95 -34.03 -11.65
C THR A 171 2.63 -33.36 -12.01
N VAL A 172 2.08 -32.52 -11.11
CA VAL A 172 0.71 -32.01 -11.21
C VAL A 172 0.63 -30.64 -11.90
N CYS A 173 1.71 -29.86 -11.92
CA CYS A 173 1.74 -28.51 -12.51
C CYS A 173 2.36 -28.51 -13.92
N VAL A 174 1.66 -27.93 -14.89
CA VAL A 174 2.18 -27.70 -16.25
C VAL A 174 2.45 -26.20 -16.40
N GLU A 175 3.54 -25.82 -17.08
CA GLU A 175 3.92 -24.41 -17.27
C GLU A 175 2.80 -23.59 -17.94
N SER A 176 2.03 -24.21 -18.84
CA SER A 176 0.91 -23.57 -19.54
C SER A 176 -0.37 -23.41 -18.71
N ASP A 177 -0.43 -23.96 -17.49
CA ASP A 177 -1.63 -23.89 -16.66
C ASP A 177 -1.96 -22.43 -16.30
N PRO A 178 -3.20 -21.95 -16.54
CA PRO A 178 -3.63 -20.64 -16.10
C PRO A 178 -3.73 -20.58 -14.57
N LEU A 179 -3.77 -19.35 -14.02
CA LEU A 179 -3.67 -19.13 -12.58
C LEU A 179 -4.74 -19.88 -11.77
N HIS A 180 -6.01 -19.75 -12.15
CA HIS A 180 -7.13 -20.42 -11.47
C HIS A 180 -6.95 -21.95 -11.42
N SER A 181 -6.35 -22.54 -12.46
CA SER A 181 -6.11 -23.98 -12.54
C SER A 181 -5.01 -24.41 -11.58
N ARG A 182 -3.93 -23.63 -11.44
CA ARG A 182 -2.89 -23.87 -10.42
C ARG A 182 -3.48 -23.77 -9.01
N VAL A 183 -4.27 -22.73 -8.75
CA VAL A 183 -4.95 -22.55 -7.45
C VAL A 183 -5.85 -23.76 -7.15
N GLY A 184 -6.69 -24.18 -8.10
CA GLY A 184 -7.57 -25.35 -7.93
C GLY A 184 -6.80 -26.64 -7.64
N LYS A 185 -5.69 -26.88 -8.34
CA LYS A 185 -4.80 -28.04 -8.11
C LYS A 185 -4.21 -28.02 -6.70
N TYR A 186 -3.69 -26.87 -6.26
CA TYR A 186 -3.15 -26.71 -4.92
C TYR A 186 -4.20 -26.96 -3.82
N ILE A 187 -5.42 -26.44 -4.00
CA ILE A 187 -6.53 -26.66 -3.05
C ILE A 187 -6.88 -28.14 -2.93
N LYS A 188 -6.85 -28.88 -4.05
CA LYS A 188 -7.08 -30.32 -4.06
C LYS A 188 -6.01 -31.07 -3.26
N LEU A 189 -4.76 -30.65 -3.34
CA LEU A 189 -3.66 -31.20 -2.54
C LEU A 189 -3.88 -30.93 -1.04
N LEU A 190 -4.20 -29.69 -0.66
CA LEU A 190 -4.53 -29.34 0.74
C LEU A 190 -5.69 -30.16 1.30
N LYS A 191 -6.70 -30.43 0.47
CA LYS A 191 -7.85 -31.25 0.86
C LYS A 191 -7.45 -32.71 1.13
N ASN A 192 -6.62 -33.29 0.26
CA ASN A 192 -6.16 -34.67 0.43
C ASN A 192 -5.35 -34.86 1.71
N GLU A 193 -4.64 -33.81 2.14
CA GLU A 193 -3.90 -33.77 3.40
C GLU A 193 -4.79 -33.53 4.64
N LYS A 194 -6.12 -33.36 4.48
CA LYS A 194 -7.12 -33.07 5.53
C LYS A 194 -6.78 -31.86 6.41
N LYS A 195 -6.18 -30.81 5.81
CA LYS A 195 -5.65 -29.65 6.54
C LYS A 195 -6.65 -28.52 6.78
N LEU A 196 -7.78 -28.54 6.08
CA LEU A 196 -8.77 -27.48 6.14
C LEU A 196 -10.02 -27.95 6.87
N THR A 197 -10.59 -27.06 7.69
CA THR A 197 -11.97 -27.22 8.15
C THR A 197 -12.92 -27.09 6.95
N THR A 198 -14.13 -27.62 7.07
CA THR A 198 -15.16 -27.56 6.01
C THR A 198 -15.44 -26.12 5.57
N THR A 199 -15.44 -25.17 6.51
CA THR A 199 -15.64 -23.75 6.22
C THR A 199 -14.46 -23.15 5.45
N SER A 200 -13.22 -23.37 5.90
CA SER A 200 -12.03 -22.83 5.21
C SER A 200 -11.86 -23.43 3.81
N GLU A 201 -12.22 -24.71 3.62
CA GLU A 201 -12.24 -25.35 2.30
C GLU A 201 -13.22 -24.63 1.35
N ALA A 202 -14.42 -24.29 1.82
CA ALA A 202 -15.42 -23.61 1.01
C ALA A 202 -14.97 -22.19 0.60
N ILE A 203 -14.40 -21.43 1.54
CA ILE A 203 -13.90 -20.07 1.29
C ILE A 203 -12.73 -20.08 0.30
N ILE A 204 -11.77 -20.98 0.48
CA ILE A 204 -10.64 -21.06 -0.45
C ILE A 204 -11.11 -21.51 -1.84
N LYS A 205 -12.07 -22.44 -1.94
CA LYS A 205 -12.63 -22.84 -3.23
C LYS A 205 -13.32 -21.70 -3.96
N SER A 206 -14.09 -20.86 -3.25
CA SER A 206 -14.73 -19.70 -3.89
C SER A 206 -13.70 -18.69 -4.41
N SER A 207 -12.53 -18.61 -3.77
CA SER A 207 -11.43 -17.74 -4.21
C SER A 207 -10.86 -18.06 -5.59
N ILE A 208 -11.07 -19.28 -6.12
CA ILE A 208 -10.62 -19.66 -7.48
C ILE A 208 -11.15 -18.67 -8.52
N SER A 209 -12.40 -18.21 -8.36
CA SER A 209 -13.01 -17.21 -9.26
C SER A 209 -12.29 -15.86 -9.24
N ILE A 210 -11.76 -15.44 -8.08
CA ILE A 210 -10.99 -14.19 -7.95
C ILE A 210 -9.69 -14.29 -8.75
N PHE A 211 -9.01 -15.44 -8.68
CA PHE A 211 -7.79 -15.70 -9.44
C PHE A 211 -8.04 -15.89 -10.93
N ASP A 212 -9.23 -16.33 -11.33
CA ASP A 212 -9.63 -16.38 -12.73
C ASP A 212 -9.82 -14.97 -13.29
N ASN A 213 -10.62 -14.15 -12.61
CA ASN A 213 -10.79 -12.74 -12.95
C ASN A 213 -9.46 -11.97 -12.99
N LEU A 214 -8.47 -12.36 -12.17
CA LEU A 214 -7.15 -11.75 -12.20
C LEU A 214 -6.42 -11.97 -13.54
N ASN A 215 -6.66 -13.08 -14.24
CA ASN A 215 -6.14 -13.27 -15.61
C ASN A 215 -6.71 -12.20 -16.54
N ASP A 216 -8.02 -11.94 -16.47
CA ASP A 216 -8.70 -10.97 -17.31
C ASP A 216 -8.24 -9.54 -17.00
N ILE A 217 -8.09 -9.20 -15.72
CA ILE A 217 -7.56 -7.91 -15.28
C ILE A 217 -6.13 -7.72 -15.79
N ARG A 218 -5.28 -8.75 -15.69
CA ARG A 218 -3.92 -8.70 -16.23
C ARG A 218 -3.95 -8.43 -17.74
N ASN A 219 -4.82 -9.11 -18.49
CA ASN A 219 -4.83 -9.00 -19.94
C ASN A 219 -5.44 -7.68 -20.45
N ASN A 220 -6.46 -7.15 -19.78
CA ASN A 220 -7.29 -6.07 -20.32
C ASN A 220 -7.31 -4.77 -19.49
N GLN A 221 -6.85 -4.80 -18.23
CA GLN A 221 -7.00 -3.67 -17.29
C GLN A 221 -5.72 -3.39 -16.48
N SER A 222 -4.57 -3.78 -17.01
CA SER A 222 -3.26 -3.61 -16.38
C SER A 222 -2.20 -3.16 -17.38
N LEU A 223 -1.04 -2.74 -16.87
CA LEU A 223 0.12 -2.32 -17.68
C LEU A 223 0.85 -3.47 -18.40
N ALA A 224 0.35 -4.70 -18.35
CA ALA A 224 0.91 -5.79 -19.14
C ALA A 224 0.81 -5.54 -20.65
N HIS A 225 -0.17 -4.75 -21.07
CA HIS A 225 -0.40 -4.28 -22.43
C HIS A 225 -0.84 -2.80 -22.40
N ASP A 226 -1.04 -2.19 -23.57
CA ASP A 226 -1.53 -0.81 -23.69
C ASP A 226 -3.04 -0.74 -23.38
N ASN A 227 -3.37 -0.79 -22.09
CA ASN A 227 -4.73 -0.86 -21.56
C ASN A 227 -5.08 0.34 -20.69
N ASN A 228 -6.37 0.64 -20.58
CA ASN A 228 -6.89 1.47 -19.51
C ASN A 228 -6.82 0.70 -18.18
N LEU A 229 -6.31 1.35 -17.13
CA LEU A 229 -6.15 0.72 -15.83
C LEU A 229 -7.47 0.57 -15.09
N LEU A 230 -7.54 -0.49 -14.27
CA LEU A 230 -8.62 -0.70 -13.32
C LEU A 230 -8.78 0.50 -12.36
N ASP A 231 -10.01 0.80 -11.96
CA ASP A 231 -10.28 1.86 -10.98
C ASP A 231 -9.51 1.61 -9.68
N TYR A 232 -9.06 2.68 -9.02
CA TYR A 232 -8.25 2.59 -7.81
C TYR A 232 -8.94 1.78 -6.70
N TYR A 233 -10.24 2.00 -6.46
CA TYR A 233 -10.95 1.35 -5.36
C TYR A 233 -11.25 -0.12 -5.66
N GLU A 234 -11.53 -0.44 -6.92
CA GLU A 234 -11.65 -1.83 -7.37
C GLU A 234 -10.32 -2.57 -7.25
N ALA A 235 -9.24 -1.99 -7.77
CA ALA A 235 -7.90 -2.58 -7.68
C ALA A 235 -7.48 -2.81 -6.23
N LYS A 236 -7.77 -1.85 -5.35
CA LYS A 236 -7.54 -1.97 -3.92
C LYS A 236 -8.30 -3.13 -3.28
N PHE A 237 -9.59 -3.25 -3.56
CA PHE A 237 -10.43 -4.31 -3.02
C PHE A 237 -9.93 -5.70 -3.45
N ILE A 238 -9.59 -5.84 -4.73
CA ILE A 238 -9.09 -7.09 -5.31
C ILE A 238 -7.71 -7.43 -4.73
N PHE A 239 -6.80 -6.47 -4.69
CA PHE A 239 -5.46 -6.65 -4.11
C PHE A 239 -5.57 -7.14 -2.66
N ASN A 240 -6.38 -6.48 -1.83
CA ASN A 240 -6.56 -6.86 -0.43
C ASN A 240 -7.13 -8.28 -0.28
N SER A 241 -8.09 -8.65 -1.12
CA SER A 241 -8.68 -9.98 -1.11
C SER A 241 -7.64 -11.06 -1.41
N ILE A 242 -6.82 -10.85 -2.46
CA ILE A 242 -5.73 -11.77 -2.80
C ILE A 242 -4.65 -11.79 -1.71
N ASN A 243 -4.27 -10.63 -1.15
CA ASN A 243 -3.27 -10.53 -0.10
C ASN A 243 -3.70 -11.32 1.15
N LEU A 244 -4.97 -11.24 1.56
CA LEU A 244 -5.52 -12.01 2.67
C LEU A 244 -5.46 -13.53 2.41
N ILE A 245 -5.78 -13.96 1.19
CA ILE A 245 -5.68 -15.38 0.80
C ILE A 245 -4.22 -15.85 0.86
N LEU A 246 -3.28 -15.05 0.34
CA LEU A 246 -1.85 -15.39 0.36
C LEU A 246 -1.29 -15.48 1.78
N ARG A 247 -1.70 -14.58 2.69
CA ARG A 247 -1.36 -14.66 4.11
C ARG A 247 -1.87 -15.96 4.73
N PHE A 248 -3.14 -16.28 4.52
CA PHE A 248 -3.73 -17.51 5.03
C PHE A 248 -2.99 -18.76 4.54
N ILE A 249 -2.63 -18.81 3.25
CA ILE A 249 -1.83 -19.89 2.67
C ILE A 249 -0.45 -19.96 3.32
N ARG A 250 0.24 -18.82 3.48
CA ARG A 250 1.56 -18.78 4.12
C ARG A 250 1.50 -19.35 5.54
N ASP A 251 0.49 -18.97 6.32
CA ASP A 251 0.38 -19.38 7.71
C ASP A 251 0.10 -20.89 7.83
N ILE A 252 -0.73 -21.45 6.93
CA ILE A 252 -0.94 -22.91 6.81
C ILE A 252 0.35 -23.65 6.44
N GLU A 253 1.16 -23.11 5.54
CA GLU A 253 2.40 -23.77 5.11
C GLU A 253 3.51 -23.65 6.17
N LYS A 254 3.58 -22.55 6.92
CA LYS A 254 4.54 -22.40 8.04
C LYS A 254 4.33 -23.43 9.13
N GLU A 255 3.08 -23.66 9.56
CA GLU A 255 2.76 -24.70 10.54
C GLU A 255 3.24 -26.09 10.11
N GLN A 256 3.35 -26.35 8.80
CA GLN A 256 3.82 -27.65 8.30
C GLN A 256 5.32 -27.81 8.41
N PHE A 257 6.10 -26.76 8.10
CA PHE A 257 7.56 -26.82 8.19
C PHE A 257 8.02 -27.10 9.64
N GLU A 258 7.33 -26.49 10.62
CA GLU A 258 7.61 -26.70 12.03
C GLU A 258 7.21 -28.11 12.51
N LYS A 259 6.09 -28.66 12.02
CA LYS A 259 5.63 -30.02 12.37
C LYS A 259 6.44 -31.14 11.70
N SER A 260 7.08 -30.88 10.56
CA SER A 260 7.93 -31.85 9.85
C SER A 260 9.40 -31.84 10.30
N SER A 261 9.78 -30.87 11.14
CA SER A 261 11.14 -30.74 11.71
C SER A 261 11.26 -31.33 13.13
N VAL A 262 10.22 -32.02 13.59
CA VAL A 262 10.12 -32.73 14.89
C VAL A 262 9.86 -34.20 14.61
#